data_AF-A0A354PGR6-F1
#
_entry.id   AF-A0A354PGR6-F1
#
_cell.length_a   1.000
_cell.length_b   1.000
_cell.length_c   1.000
_cell.angle_alpha   90.00
_cell.angle_beta   90.00
_cell.angle_gamma   90.00
#
_symmetry.space_group_name_H-M   'P 1'
#
loop_
_entity.id
_entity.type
_entity.pdbx_description
1 polymer ?
#
loop_
_entity_poly.entity_id
_entity_poly.type
_entity_poly.pdbx_seq_one_letter_code
_entity_poly.pdbx_strand_id
1 'polypeptide(L)'
;MNVTDFQADPGDVEAHFCRVNEMKATAQCKEPPRKLPKAKLDLPRPDKGEHFIKGPIPLNWIQLATTCGGRGTEVGLLLWYAAGWQKRNPVKLTATICKQLGVHPKTTKRVLIRMEEVGLIKAKFHRGRSPVVTLLRLEASAEPDE
;
A
#
# COMPACT_ATOMS: atom_id res chain seq x y z
N MET A 1 -39.46 -32.92 10.74
CA MET A 1 -39.54 -33.35 9.33
C MET A 1 -38.16 -33.91 8.98
N ASN A 2 -38.09 -35.20 8.67
CA ASN A 2 -36.85 -35.92 8.38
C ASN A 2 -36.29 -35.47 7.02
N VAL A 3 -34.97 -35.25 6.97
CA VAL A 3 -34.24 -34.79 5.76
C VAL A 3 -33.81 -35.95 4.85
N THR A 4 -34.29 -37.17 5.13
CA THR A 4 -33.80 -38.42 4.51
C THR A 4 -34.65 -38.92 3.34
N ASP A 5 -35.50 -38.09 2.76
CA ASP A 5 -36.43 -38.49 1.70
C ASP A 5 -36.32 -37.60 0.45
N PHE A 6 -35.12 -37.04 0.20
CA PHE A 6 -34.84 -36.38 -1.07
C PHE A 6 -34.15 -37.37 -2.01
N GLN A 7 -34.97 -38.11 -2.75
CA GLN A 7 -34.50 -38.95 -3.84
C GLN A 7 -34.39 -38.05 -5.08
N ALA A 8 -33.18 -37.58 -5.39
CA ALA A 8 -32.93 -36.86 -6.63
C ALA A 8 -33.16 -37.84 -7.79
N ASP A 9 -34.13 -37.53 -8.66
CA ASP A 9 -34.34 -38.31 -9.87
C ASP A 9 -33.09 -38.24 -10.76
N PRO A 10 -32.61 -39.36 -11.33
CA PRO A 10 -31.42 -39.36 -12.18
C PRO A 10 -31.51 -38.39 -13.36
N GLY A 11 -32.73 -38.09 -13.81
CA GLY A 11 -32.99 -37.10 -14.87
C GLY A 11 -32.73 -35.65 -14.47
N ASP A 12 -32.88 -35.30 -13.18
CA ASP A 12 -32.64 -33.94 -12.67
C ASP A 12 -31.14 -33.63 -12.57
N VAL A 13 -30.35 -34.65 -12.23
CA VAL A 13 -28.88 -34.56 -12.20
C VAL A 13 -28.35 -34.40 -13.63
N GLU A 14 -28.85 -35.19 -14.59
CA GLU A 14 -28.47 -35.12 -15.99
C GLU A 14 -28.86 -33.78 -16.64
N ALA A 15 -30.06 -33.26 -16.34
CA ALA A 15 -30.50 -31.95 -16.80
C ALA A 15 -29.64 -30.80 -16.24
N HIS A 16 -29.19 -30.92 -14.98
CA HIS A 16 -28.27 -29.95 -14.37
C HIS A 16 -26.87 -30.03 -15.01
N PHE A 17 -26.38 -31.23 -15.30
CA PHE A 17 -25.09 -31.42 -15.98
C PHE A 17 -25.09 -30.90 -17.42
N CYS A 18 -26.17 -31.12 -18.18
CA CYS A 18 -26.33 -30.54 -19.52
C CYS A 18 -26.32 -29.00 -19.47
N ARG A 19 -27.04 -28.38 -18.52
CA ARG A 19 -27.09 -26.91 -18.39
C ARG A 19 -25.73 -26.30 -18.04
N VAL A 20 -24.96 -26.94 -17.16
CA VAL A 20 -23.60 -26.50 -16.82
C VAL A 20 -22.64 -26.67 -18.01
N ASN A 21 -22.80 -27.72 -18.81
CA ASN A 21 -21.97 -27.95 -19.99
C ASN A 21 -22.28 -26.98 -21.14
N GLU A 22 -23.55 -26.61 -21.35
CA GLU A 22 -23.95 -25.56 -22.30
C GLU A 22 -23.39 -24.18 -21.90
N MET A 23 -23.38 -23.86 -20.61
CA MET A 23 -22.77 -22.63 -20.07
C MET A 23 -21.23 -22.63 -20.23
N LYS A 24 -20.58 -23.79 -20.17
CA LYS A 24 -19.15 -23.93 -20.45
C LYS A 24 -18.83 -23.82 -21.95
N ALA A 25 -19.71 -24.34 -22.81
CA ALA A 25 -19.54 -24.26 -24.26
C ALA A 25 -19.64 -22.81 -24.78
N THR A 26 -20.50 -21.97 -24.20
CA THR A 26 -20.56 -20.53 -24.52
C THR A 26 -19.42 -19.71 -23.91
N ALA A 27 -18.79 -20.19 -22.83
CA ALA A 27 -17.60 -19.55 -22.26
C ALA A 27 -16.32 -19.78 -23.08
N GLN A 28 -16.37 -20.65 -24.09
CA GLN A 28 -15.21 -21.04 -24.89
C GLN A 28 -14.94 -20.14 -26.10
N CYS A 29 -15.83 -19.17 -26.38
CA CYS A 29 -15.54 -18.00 -27.22
C CYS A 29 -15.11 -16.80 -26.36
N LYS A 30 -14.21 -17.00 -25.39
CA LYS A 30 -13.41 -15.86 -24.90
C LYS A 30 -12.36 -15.60 -25.96
N GLU A 31 -12.63 -14.63 -26.82
CA GLU A 31 -11.60 -14.04 -27.67
C GLU A 31 -10.34 -13.81 -26.80
N PRO A 32 -9.14 -14.18 -27.27
CA PRO A 32 -7.92 -13.91 -26.52
C PRO A 32 -7.91 -12.41 -26.20
N PRO A 33 -7.61 -12.00 -24.95
CA PRO A 33 -7.70 -10.60 -24.56
C PRO A 33 -6.92 -9.79 -25.58
N ARG A 34 -7.64 -8.97 -26.35
CA ARG A 34 -7.08 -8.12 -27.39
C ARG A 34 -5.95 -7.36 -26.71
N LYS A 35 -4.70 -7.65 -27.09
CA LYS A 35 -3.52 -6.98 -26.53
C LYS A 35 -3.60 -5.52 -26.98
N LEU A 36 -4.34 -4.71 -26.23
CA LEU A 36 -4.35 -3.27 -26.43
C LEU A 36 -2.89 -2.83 -26.26
N PRO A 37 -2.32 -2.09 -27.23
CA PRO A 37 -1.01 -1.49 -27.03
C PRO A 37 -1.10 -0.68 -25.74
N LYS A 38 -0.21 -0.96 -24.77
CA LYS A 38 -0.17 -0.19 -23.53
C LYS A 38 0.07 1.27 -23.92
N ALA A 39 -0.99 2.07 -23.92
CA ALA A 39 -0.89 3.49 -24.18
C ALA A 39 0.12 4.04 -23.16
N LYS A 40 1.13 4.78 -23.64
CA LYS A 40 2.04 5.46 -22.74
C LYS A 40 1.18 6.42 -21.92
N LEU A 41 1.21 6.26 -20.59
CA LEU A 41 0.54 7.20 -19.71
C LEU A 41 1.32 8.52 -19.79
N ASP A 42 0.67 9.56 -20.28
CA ASP A 42 1.22 10.91 -20.36
C ASP A 42 1.14 11.58 -18.98
N LEU A 43 1.91 11.06 -18.02
CA LEU A 43 2.04 11.61 -16.68
C LEU A 43 3.12 12.71 -16.66
N PRO A 44 2.91 13.80 -15.89
CA PRO A 44 3.93 14.82 -15.71
C PRO A 44 5.16 14.19 -15.06
N ARG A 45 6.33 14.48 -15.64
CA ARG A 45 7.62 14.04 -15.12
C ARG A 45 8.35 15.24 -14.54
N PRO A 46 9.06 15.06 -13.42
CA PRO A 46 9.88 16.14 -12.87
C PRO A 46 11.00 16.51 -13.85
N ASP A 47 11.26 17.80 -13.98
CA ASP A 47 12.36 18.33 -14.79
C ASP A 47 13.71 18.14 -14.10
N LYS A 48 14.79 18.42 -14.83
CA LYS A 48 16.15 18.34 -14.28
C LYS A 48 16.31 19.32 -13.11
N GLY A 49 16.59 18.79 -11.93
CA GLY A 49 16.82 19.58 -10.72
C GLY A 49 15.58 19.76 -9.84
N GLU A 50 14.40 19.31 -10.29
CA GLU A 50 13.20 19.33 -9.46
C GLU A 50 13.24 18.24 -8.39
N HIS A 51 12.59 18.54 -7.26
CA HIS A 51 12.44 17.57 -6.19
C HIS A 51 11.36 16.56 -6.53
N PHE A 52 11.66 15.28 -6.32
CA PHE A 52 10.71 14.19 -6.47
C PHE A 52 10.90 13.17 -5.34
N ILE A 53 9.86 12.37 -5.11
CA ILE A 53 9.92 11.29 -4.13
C ILE A 53 10.42 10.04 -4.85
N LYS A 54 11.51 9.45 -4.34
CA LYS A 54 12.08 8.22 -4.92
C LYS A 54 11.23 7.02 -4.50
N GLY A 55 10.97 6.11 -5.45
CA GLY A 55 10.27 4.85 -5.19
C GLY A 55 11.25 3.68 -4.92
N PRO A 56 10.75 2.48 -4.56
CA PRO A 56 9.34 2.07 -4.40
C PRO A 56 8.78 2.44 -3.01
N ILE A 57 7.59 3.04 -2.99
CA ILE A 57 6.87 3.35 -1.75
C ILE A 57 5.72 2.35 -1.62
N PRO A 58 5.71 1.46 -0.61
CA PRO A 58 4.62 0.51 -0.44
C PRO A 58 3.31 1.26 -0.15
N LEU A 59 2.26 0.98 -0.93
CA LEU A 59 0.96 1.64 -0.75
C LEU A 59 0.39 1.39 0.65
N ASN A 60 0.48 0.16 1.14
CA ASN A 60 0.01 -0.22 2.49
C ASN A 60 0.71 0.59 3.58
N TRP A 61 1.99 0.94 3.38
CA TRP A 61 2.74 1.76 4.32
C TRP A 61 2.16 3.18 4.39
N ILE A 62 1.80 3.77 3.25
CA ILE A 62 1.14 5.09 3.19
C ILE A 62 -0.28 5.05 3.75
N GLN A 63 -1.03 3.97 3.50
CA GLN A 63 -2.37 3.78 4.09
C GLN A 63 -2.29 3.81 5.62
N LEU A 64 -1.35 3.07 6.22
CA LEU A 64 -1.13 3.10 7.66
C LEU A 64 -0.63 4.47 8.14
N ALA A 65 0.18 5.17 7.35
CA ALA A 65 0.57 6.54 7.66
C ALA A 65 -0.64 7.49 7.76
N THR A 66 -1.71 7.26 7.00
CA THR A 66 -2.92 8.13 7.05
C THR A 66 -3.65 8.07 8.40
N THR A 67 -3.55 6.95 9.13
CA THR A 67 -4.20 6.79 10.44
C THR A 67 -3.43 7.46 11.58
N CYS A 68 -2.17 7.84 11.35
CA CYS A 68 -1.28 8.45 12.35
C CYS A 68 -1.57 9.94 12.64
N GLY A 69 -2.69 10.47 12.13
CA GLY A 69 -3.20 11.82 12.39
C GLY A 69 -3.37 12.67 11.13
N GLY A 70 -3.93 13.88 11.28
CA GLY A 70 -4.32 14.72 10.14
C GLY A 70 -3.19 15.22 9.22
N ARG A 71 -1.92 14.96 9.55
CA ARG A 71 -0.76 15.21 8.69
C ARG A 71 0.13 13.96 8.51
N GLY A 72 -0.45 12.78 8.74
CA GLY A 72 0.22 11.49 8.71
C GLY A 72 0.82 11.20 7.33
N THR A 73 0.02 11.36 6.29
CA THR A 73 0.41 11.16 4.90
C THR A 73 1.58 12.05 4.51
N GLU A 74 1.54 13.34 4.84
CA GLU A 74 2.58 14.30 4.49
C GLU A 74 3.89 13.99 5.21
N VAL A 75 3.85 13.62 6.48
CA VAL A 75 5.05 13.18 7.21
C VAL A 75 5.59 11.88 6.63
N GLY A 76 4.73 10.96 6.22
CA GLY A 76 5.11 9.73 5.52
C GLY A 76 5.85 10.03 4.22
N LEU A 77 5.28 10.89 3.37
CA LEU A 77 5.91 11.34 2.13
C LEU A 77 7.24 12.06 2.39
N LEU A 78 7.32 12.90 3.44
CA LEU A 78 8.57 13.55 3.85
C LEU A 78 9.66 12.55 4.23
N LEU A 79 9.30 11.46 4.92
CA LEU A 79 10.25 10.42 5.30
C LEU A 79 10.81 9.70 4.07
N TRP A 80 9.95 9.32 3.13
CA TRP A 80 10.37 8.68 1.87
C TRP A 80 11.18 9.62 0.99
N TYR A 81 10.79 10.89 0.91
CA TYR A 81 11.58 11.94 0.26
C TYR A 81 12.96 12.07 0.92
N ALA A 82 13.03 12.14 2.25
CA ALA A 82 14.29 12.24 2.98
C ALA A 82 15.17 10.99 2.78
N ALA A 83 14.59 9.80 2.75
CA ALA A 83 15.29 8.54 2.49
C ALA A 83 15.90 8.53 1.09
N GLY A 84 15.13 8.93 0.08
CA GLY A 84 15.60 9.03 -1.29
C GLY A 84 16.64 10.12 -1.50
N TRP A 85 16.47 11.28 -0.84
CA TRP A 85 17.38 12.41 -0.92
C TRP A 85 18.71 12.12 -0.23
N GLN A 86 18.67 11.65 1.02
CA GLN A 86 19.87 11.38 1.82
C GLN A 86 20.52 10.03 1.51
N LYS A 87 19.83 9.15 0.76
CA LYS A 87 20.27 7.80 0.39
C LYS A 87 20.70 6.96 1.61
N ARG A 88 19.96 7.06 2.73
CA ARG A 88 20.26 6.34 3.97
C ARG A 88 18.99 6.02 4.77
N ASN A 89 19.09 5.01 5.62
CA ASN A 89 18.12 4.66 6.67
C ASN A 89 18.95 4.26 7.91
N PRO A 90 18.93 5.01 9.03
CA PRO A 90 17.96 6.03 9.43
C PRO A 90 18.13 7.39 8.73
N VAL A 91 17.00 8.08 8.54
CA VAL A 91 16.91 9.42 7.96
C VAL A 91 16.90 10.51 9.03
N LYS A 92 17.47 11.66 8.72
CA LYS A 92 17.40 12.85 9.60
C LYS A 92 16.35 13.80 9.07
N LEU A 93 15.30 14.05 9.85
CA LEU A 93 14.24 15.00 9.48
C LEU A 93 14.62 16.42 9.92
N THR A 94 15.31 17.15 9.04
CA THR A 94 15.68 18.54 9.29
C THR A 94 14.49 19.48 9.09
N ALA A 95 14.55 20.68 9.69
CA ALA A 95 13.52 21.70 9.49
C ALA A 95 13.33 22.07 8.01
N THR A 96 14.41 22.07 7.23
CA THR A 96 14.38 22.31 5.77
C THR A 96 13.57 21.25 5.03
N ILE A 97 13.66 19.99 5.44
CA ILE A 97 12.85 18.91 4.87
C ILE A 97 11.39 19.08 5.25
N CYS A 98 11.10 19.36 6.52
CA CYS A 98 9.73 19.61 6.99
C CYS A 98 9.04 20.75 6.22
N LYS A 99 9.81 21.78 5.83
CA LYS A 99 9.30 22.90 5.02
C LYS A 99 8.87 22.50 3.60
N GLN A 100 9.43 21.43 3.01
CA GLN A 100 9.07 21.00 1.65
C GLN A 100 7.59 20.67 1.50
N LEU A 101 6.97 20.11 2.54
CA LEU A 101 5.53 19.83 2.59
C LEU A 101 4.79 20.68 3.64
N GLY A 102 5.40 21.80 4.06
CA GLY A 102 4.77 22.76 4.98
C GLY A 102 4.37 22.18 6.33
N VAL A 103 5.05 21.13 6.83
CA VAL A 103 4.68 20.50 8.10
C VAL A 103 5.44 21.16 9.25
N HIS A 104 4.70 21.68 10.23
CA HIS A 104 5.33 22.29 11.40
C HIS A 104 6.11 21.26 12.24
N PRO A 105 7.28 21.59 12.83
CA PRO A 105 8.08 20.63 13.60
C PRO A 105 7.33 19.97 14.78
N LYS A 106 6.46 20.72 15.47
CA LYS A 106 5.60 20.16 16.54
C LYS A 106 4.65 19.10 16.02
N THR A 107 4.02 19.35 14.85
CA THR A 107 3.11 18.39 14.20
C THR A 107 3.88 17.17 13.73
N THR A 108 5.05 17.37 13.13
CA THR A 108 5.96 16.28 12.73
C THR A 108 6.27 15.37 13.91
N LYS A 109 6.69 15.93 15.05
CA LYS A 109 6.97 15.15 16.26
C LYS A 109 5.76 14.33 16.72
N ARG A 110 4.57 14.93 16.79
CA ARG A 110 3.33 14.24 17.20
C ARG A 110 2.98 13.07 16.29
N VAL A 111 3.10 13.26 14.98
CA VAL A 111 2.83 12.22 13.99
C VAL A 111 3.88 11.11 14.03
N LEU A 112 5.16 11.45 14.18
CA LEU A 112 6.24 10.45 14.30
C LEU A 112 6.04 9.53 15.50
N ILE A 113 5.59 10.07 16.65
CA ILE A 113 5.28 9.25 17.83
C ILE A 113 4.18 8.23 17.50
N ARG A 114 3.10 8.67 16.84
CA ARG A 114 2.00 7.77 16.42
C ARG A 114 2.42 6.74 15.37
N MET A 115 3.27 7.13 14.43
CA MET A 115 3.82 6.20 13.44
C MET A 115 4.71 5.13 14.08
N GLU A 116 5.42 5.49 15.15
CA GLU A 116 6.20 4.55 15.95
C GLU A 116 5.29 3.60 16.75
N GLU A 117 4.18 4.11 17.31
CA GLU A 117 3.15 3.28 17.96
C GLU A 117 2.52 2.25 17.02
N VAL A 118 2.27 2.63 15.76
CA VAL A 118 1.76 1.73 14.70
C VAL A 118 2.85 0.77 14.17
N GLY A 119 4.11 0.96 14.55
CA GLY A 119 5.22 0.10 14.12
C GLY A 119 5.70 0.37 12.69
N LEU A 120 5.41 1.54 12.11
CA LEU A 120 5.91 1.92 10.79
C LEU A 120 7.36 2.38 10.81
N ILE A 121 7.78 2.97 11.93
CA ILE A 121 9.09 3.60 12.11
C ILE A 121 9.64 3.37 13.52
N LYS A 122 10.94 3.63 13.69
CA LYS A 122 11.55 3.89 15.01
C LYS A 122 12.11 5.31 15.04
N ALA A 123 11.76 6.13 16.02
CA ALA A 123 12.14 7.53 16.08
C ALA A 123 12.99 7.84 17.31
N LYS A 124 14.16 8.45 17.09
CA LYS A 124 15.05 8.95 18.14
C LYS A 124 14.97 10.47 18.20
N PHE A 125 14.60 10.98 19.37
CA PHE A 125 14.50 12.42 19.64
C PHE A 125 15.59 12.87 20.61
N HIS A 126 16.28 13.95 20.28
CA HIS A 126 17.21 14.62 21.20
C HIS A 126 16.89 16.13 21.25
N ARG A 127 17.04 16.73 22.43
CA ARG A 127 16.79 18.17 22.61
C ARG A 127 17.72 18.98 21.70
N GLY A 128 17.17 19.95 20.98
CA GLY A 128 17.92 20.84 20.08
C GLY A 128 18.46 20.19 18.80
N ARG A 129 18.14 18.91 18.53
CA ARG A 129 18.57 18.19 17.32
C ARG A 129 17.36 17.76 16.50
N SER A 130 17.58 17.63 15.19
CA SER A 130 16.59 17.03 14.29
C SER A 130 16.34 15.56 14.66
N PRO A 131 15.09 15.09 14.62
CA PRO A 131 14.79 13.69 14.86
C PRO A 131 15.46 12.78 13.83
N VAL A 132 15.92 11.63 14.31
CA VAL A 132 16.51 10.56 13.49
C VAL A 132 15.51 9.41 13.46
N VAL A 133 15.02 9.09 12.27
CA VAL A 133 13.91 8.16 12.06
C VAL A 133 14.38 6.98 11.22
N THR A 134 14.10 5.77 11.67
CA THR A 134 14.38 4.54 10.94
C THR A 134 13.07 4.06 10.32
N LEU A 135 13.05 3.91 8.99
CA LEU A 135 11.92 3.30 8.29
C LEU A 135 11.97 1.78 8.47
N LEU A 136 10.86 1.17 8.91
CA LEU A 136 10.73 -0.27 9.05
C LEU A 136 10.09 -0.88 7.79
N ARG A 137 10.49 -2.11 7.49
CA ARG A 137 9.80 -2.93 6.50
C ARG A 137 8.48 -3.42 7.13
N LEU A 138 7.38 -3.28 6.41
CA LEU A 138 6.17 -4.01 6.77
C LEU A 138 6.42 -5.47 6.44
N GLU A 139 6.65 -6.29 7.45
CA GLU A 139 6.54 -7.74 7.28
C GLU A 139 5.06 -8.02 7.04
N ALA A 140 4.70 -8.41 5.81
CA ALA A 140 3.40 -9.00 5.57
C ALA A 140 3.38 -10.25 6.44
N SER A 141 2.52 -10.23 7.47
CA SER A 141 2.33 -11.29 8.46
C SER A 141 2.76 -12.64 7.91
N ALA A 142 3.91 -13.13 8.40
CA ALA A 142 4.17 -14.55 8.39
C ALA A 142 2.99 -15.17 9.14
N GLU A 143 2.21 -15.98 8.43
CA GLU A 143 1.27 -16.90 9.05
C GLU A 143 2.03 -17.61 10.20
N PRO A 144 1.54 -17.60 11.44
CA PRO A 144 2.12 -18.45 12.46
C PRO A 144 1.94 -19.90 12.00
N ASP A 145 3.06 -20.57 11.73
CA ASP A 145 3.11 -22.02 11.60
C ASP A 145 2.70 -22.61 12.97
N GLU A 146 1.41 -22.95 13.13
CA GLU A 146 0.91 -23.87 14.15
C GLU A 146 0.11 -25.01 13.50
#